data_AF-A0A9W6JX16-F1
#
_entry.id   AF-A0A9W6JX16-F1
#
_cell.length_a   1.000
_cell.length_b   1.000
_cell.length_c   1.000
_cell.angle_alpha   90.00
_cell.angle_beta   90.00
_cell.angle_gamma   90.00
#
_symmetry.space_group_name_H-M   'P 1'
#
loop_
_entity.id
_entity.type
_entity.pdbx_description
1 polymer ?
#
loop_
_entity_poly.entity_id
_entity_poly.type
_entity_poly.pdbx_seq_one_letter_code
_entity_poly.pdbx_strand_id
1 'polypeptide(L)'
;MNLSPTPPAGEAGTPLPPTLTPAELSVLLRHARTARGIVEYGCGHSTGEFVRGGAGRILSVDSDPAWIERLRDRPEFAEAEAQGRLTFIHADLGPVKNWGKPRDKSLRARWPAYALAPWVREPDFAPDLVFVDGRFRVACILSAFLFGPPAITVVVHDFWSRPEYHSVLAFAETVEAAETLAVLRPAADLDPKALAGALRAALGEPR
;
A
#
# COMPACT_ATOMS: atom_id res chain seq x y z
N MET A 1 13.69 10.79 -13.74
CA MET A 1 12.23 10.95 -13.89
C MET A 1 11.79 12.09 -12.99
N ASN A 2 11.28 13.18 -13.56
CA ASN A 2 10.58 14.21 -12.80
C ASN A 2 9.27 13.60 -12.31
N LEU A 3 9.20 13.30 -11.01
CA LEU A 3 7.95 12.90 -10.38
C LEU A 3 7.03 14.12 -10.39
N SER A 4 5.79 13.96 -10.86
CA SER A 4 4.74 14.97 -10.76
C SER A 4 4.62 15.49 -9.32
N PRO A 5 4.11 16.71 -9.07
CA PRO A 5 3.83 17.15 -7.71
C PRO A 5 2.82 16.20 -7.04
N THR A 6 2.89 16.05 -5.71
CA THR A 6 1.84 15.36 -4.95
C THR A 6 0.52 16.09 -5.18
N PRO A 7 -0.55 15.38 -5.56
CA PRO A 7 -1.83 16.02 -5.80
C PRO A 7 -2.32 16.73 -4.54
N PRO A 8 -3.01 17.88 -4.67
CA PRO A 8 -3.66 18.52 -3.54
C PRO A 8 -4.76 17.59 -3.00
N ALA A 9 -5.07 17.71 -1.69
CA ALA A 9 -6.10 16.89 -1.03
C ALA A 9 -7.54 17.24 -1.47
N GLY A 10 -7.73 18.25 -2.33
CA GLY A 10 -9.05 18.77 -2.70
C GLY A 10 -9.78 19.45 -1.52
N GLU A 11 -10.93 20.05 -1.80
CA GLU A 11 -11.84 20.57 -0.76
C GLU A 11 -12.69 19.43 -0.16
N ALA A 12 -13.15 19.60 1.09
CA ALA A 12 -14.03 18.65 1.75
C ALA A 12 -15.28 18.36 0.90
N GLY A 13 -15.61 17.08 0.72
CA GLY A 13 -16.75 16.64 -0.10
C GLY A 13 -16.46 16.49 -1.61
N THR A 14 -15.29 16.90 -2.10
CA THR A 14 -14.85 16.59 -3.48
C THR A 14 -13.96 15.35 -3.49
N PRO A 15 -14.15 14.36 -4.39
CA PRO A 15 -13.26 13.21 -4.50
C PRO A 15 -11.80 13.63 -4.71
N LEU A 16 -10.89 12.90 -4.09
CA LEU A 16 -9.45 13.09 -4.33
C LEU A 16 -9.13 12.85 -5.82
N PRO A 17 -8.11 13.54 -6.38
CA PRO A 17 -7.71 13.30 -7.75
C PRO A 17 -7.36 11.82 -7.98
N PRO A 18 -7.88 11.19 -9.05
CA PRO A 18 -7.61 9.78 -9.31
C PRO A 18 -6.13 9.58 -9.64
N THR A 19 -5.52 8.55 -9.03
CA THR A 19 -4.14 8.13 -9.32
C THR A 19 -4.07 6.90 -10.21
N LEU A 20 -5.16 6.13 -10.31
CA LEU A 20 -5.31 4.97 -11.18
C LEU A 20 -6.16 5.33 -12.40
N THR A 21 -5.93 4.66 -13.53
CA THR A 21 -6.86 4.75 -14.68
C THR A 21 -8.19 4.06 -14.35
N PRO A 22 -9.28 4.33 -15.12
CA PRO A 22 -10.55 3.63 -14.91
C PRO A 22 -10.44 2.10 -15.02
N ALA A 23 -9.55 1.59 -15.88
CA ALA A 23 -9.32 0.15 -16.04
C ALA A 23 -8.64 -0.44 -14.80
N GLU A 24 -7.57 0.19 -14.33
CA GLU A 24 -6.83 -0.22 -13.13
C GLU A 24 -7.69 -0.13 -11.86
N LEU A 25 -8.45 0.96 -11.71
CA LEU A 25 -9.39 1.13 -10.61
C LEU A 25 -10.48 0.05 -10.63
N SER A 26 -11.01 -0.28 -11.81
CA SER A 26 -12.01 -1.35 -11.94
C SER A 26 -11.48 -2.69 -11.42
N VAL A 27 -10.23 -3.04 -11.74
CA VAL A 27 -9.58 -4.26 -11.22
C VAL A 27 -9.42 -4.19 -9.71
N LEU A 28 -8.85 -3.11 -9.19
CA LEU A 28 -8.65 -2.92 -7.75
C LEU A 28 -9.97 -3.08 -6.97
N LEU A 29 -11.04 -2.43 -7.43
CA LEU A 29 -12.32 -2.46 -6.73
C LEU A 29 -13.04 -3.81 -6.81
N ARG A 30 -12.82 -4.62 -7.85
CA ARG A 30 -13.35 -5.99 -7.87
C ARG A 30 -12.78 -6.82 -6.73
N HIS A 31 -11.49 -6.69 -6.44
CA HIS A 31 -10.86 -7.36 -5.30
C HIS A 31 -11.29 -6.73 -3.96
N ALA A 32 -11.32 -5.40 -3.87
CA ALA A 32 -11.62 -4.70 -2.62
C ALA A 32 -13.07 -4.86 -2.13
N ARG A 33 -14.06 -4.96 -3.04
CA ARG A 33 -15.49 -5.08 -2.67
C ARG A 33 -15.82 -6.29 -1.81
N THR A 34 -15.02 -7.36 -1.91
CA THR A 34 -15.24 -8.60 -1.15
C THR A 34 -14.25 -8.75 0.01
N ALA A 35 -13.32 -7.80 0.16
CA ALA A 35 -12.28 -7.84 1.16
C ALA A 35 -12.84 -7.53 2.55
N ARG A 36 -12.59 -8.43 3.50
CA ARG A 36 -12.92 -8.26 4.92
C ARG A 36 -11.89 -7.41 5.64
N GLY A 37 -10.67 -7.34 5.09
CA GLY A 37 -9.59 -6.52 5.62
C GLY A 37 -8.63 -6.09 4.53
N ILE A 38 -8.26 -4.82 4.53
CA ILE A 38 -7.32 -4.24 3.58
C ILE A 38 -6.10 -3.69 4.33
N VAL A 39 -4.91 -4.03 3.86
CA VAL A 39 -3.71 -3.23 4.12
C VAL A 39 -3.41 -2.40 2.88
N GLU A 40 -3.30 -1.10 3.04
CA GLU A 40 -2.92 -0.16 1.99
C GLU A 40 -1.55 0.44 2.32
N TYR A 41 -0.65 0.47 1.33
CA TYR A 41 0.59 1.23 1.41
C TYR A 41 0.52 2.38 0.41
N GLY A 42 0.56 3.61 0.90
CA GLY A 42 0.26 4.84 0.17
C GLY A 42 -1.21 5.20 0.27
N CYS A 43 -1.54 6.23 1.04
CA CYS A 43 -2.93 6.64 1.27
C CYS A 43 -3.37 7.74 0.29
N GLY A 44 -4.67 7.81 -0.03
CA GLY A 44 -5.21 8.83 -0.93
C GLY A 44 -6.52 8.42 -1.60
N HIS A 45 -6.57 8.55 -2.93
CA HIS A 45 -7.78 8.29 -3.71
C HIS A 45 -8.33 6.86 -3.49
N SER A 46 -7.46 5.86 -3.50
CA SER A 46 -7.82 4.46 -3.19
C SER A 46 -8.41 4.29 -1.80
N THR A 47 -7.90 4.98 -0.78
CA THR A 47 -8.48 4.99 0.57
C THR A 47 -9.95 5.44 0.54
N GLY A 48 -10.25 6.51 -0.21
CA GLY A 48 -11.62 7.00 -0.42
C GLY A 48 -12.51 5.97 -1.10
N GLU A 49 -11.98 5.32 -2.13
CA GLU A 49 -12.68 4.28 -2.86
C GLU A 49 -12.98 3.05 -2.00
N PHE A 50 -12.05 2.64 -1.13
CA PHE A 50 -12.27 1.53 -0.19
C PHE A 50 -13.32 1.88 0.88
N VAL A 51 -13.22 3.07 1.47
CA VAL A 51 -14.19 3.56 2.47
C VAL A 51 -15.60 3.64 1.89
N ARG A 52 -15.73 4.15 0.66
CA ARG A 52 -17.02 4.25 -0.06
C ARG A 52 -17.53 2.90 -0.56
N GLY A 53 -16.62 2.01 -0.95
CA GLY A 53 -16.92 0.68 -1.48
C GLY A 53 -17.41 -0.32 -0.44
N GLY A 54 -17.41 0.05 0.85
CA GLY A 54 -17.88 -0.81 1.93
C GLY A 54 -16.91 -1.96 2.24
N ALA A 55 -15.63 -1.80 1.94
CA ALA A 55 -14.61 -2.72 2.42
C ALA A 55 -14.68 -2.83 3.96
N GLY A 56 -14.18 -3.95 4.50
CA GLY A 56 -14.06 -4.13 5.94
C GLY A 56 -13.05 -3.17 6.59
N ARG A 57 -12.26 -3.66 7.55
CA ARG A 57 -11.28 -2.79 8.21
C ARG A 57 -10.10 -2.48 7.29
N ILE A 58 -9.63 -1.23 7.27
CA ILE A 58 -8.54 -0.73 6.43
C ILE A 58 -7.41 -0.23 7.34
N LEU A 59 -6.21 -0.77 7.17
CA LEU A 59 -4.98 -0.19 7.71
C LEU A 59 -4.24 0.49 6.57
N SER A 60 -4.13 1.82 6.60
CA SER A 60 -3.53 2.60 5.51
C SER A 60 -2.23 3.26 5.96
N VAL A 61 -1.11 2.84 5.39
CA VAL A 61 0.25 3.28 5.74
C VAL A 61 0.68 4.41 4.83
N ASP A 62 1.18 5.51 5.41
CA ASP A 62 1.90 6.53 4.65
C ASP A 62 3.08 7.08 5.46
N SER A 63 4.00 7.73 4.75
CA SER A 63 5.21 8.33 5.29
C SER A 63 5.13 9.84 5.43
N ASP A 64 4.15 10.49 4.81
CA ASP A 64 3.94 11.94 4.95
C ASP A 64 2.88 12.21 6.04
N PRO A 65 3.28 12.67 7.24
CA PRO A 65 2.32 12.94 8.31
C PRO A 65 1.40 14.11 7.96
N ALA A 66 1.88 15.11 7.22
CA ALA A 66 1.05 16.25 6.83
C ALA A 66 -0.01 15.82 5.79
N TRP A 67 0.31 14.85 4.94
CA TRP A 67 -0.69 14.25 4.05
C TRP A 67 -1.74 13.45 4.82
N ILE A 68 -1.32 12.63 5.79
CA ILE A 68 -2.24 11.88 6.65
C ILE A 68 -3.21 12.83 7.37
N GLU A 69 -2.72 13.89 8.01
CA GLU A 69 -3.60 14.85 8.70
C GLU A 69 -4.58 15.53 7.73
N ARG A 70 -4.13 15.93 6.53
CA ARG A 70 -5.03 16.48 5.51
C ARG A 70 -6.13 15.51 5.08
N LEU A 71 -5.83 14.22 5.01
CA LEU A 71 -6.85 13.21 4.76
C LEU A 71 -7.79 13.09 5.95
N ARG A 72 -7.25 12.98 7.18
CA ARG A 72 -8.06 12.89 8.40
C ARG A 72 -9.06 14.04 8.56
N ASP A 73 -8.72 15.24 8.11
CA ASP A 73 -9.62 16.40 8.12
C ASP A 73 -10.85 16.25 7.18
N ARG A 74 -10.85 15.29 6.25
CA ARG A 74 -11.98 15.04 5.35
C ARG A 74 -13.06 14.22 6.07
N PRO A 75 -14.35 14.64 6.04
CA PRO A 75 -15.42 14.01 6.83
C PRO A 75 -15.56 12.51 6.64
N GLU A 76 -15.41 12.00 5.42
CA GLU A 76 -15.54 10.56 5.15
C GLU A 76 -14.44 9.72 5.81
N PHE A 77 -13.24 10.29 6.02
CA PHE A 77 -12.12 9.61 6.65
C PHE A 77 -12.19 9.74 8.17
N ALA A 78 -12.54 10.93 8.68
CA ALA A 78 -12.82 11.12 10.10
C ALA A 78 -13.91 10.16 10.60
N GLU A 79 -15.01 10.04 9.86
CA GLU A 79 -16.10 9.12 10.19
C GLU A 79 -15.65 7.64 10.12
N ALA A 80 -14.88 7.26 9.09
CA ALA A 80 -14.37 5.90 8.99
C ALA A 80 -13.38 5.54 10.12
N GLU A 81 -12.52 6.46 10.55
CA GLU A 81 -11.64 6.27 11.70
C GLU A 81 -12.45 6.18 13.01
N ALA A 82 -13.45 7.04 13.21
CA ALA A 82 -14.32 7.01 14.39
C ALA A 82 -15.11 5.70 14.53
N GLN A 83 -15.49 5.09 13.40
CA GLN A 83 -16.15 3.79 13.33
C GLN A 83 -15.17 2.60 13.43
N GLY A 84 -13.85 2.85 13.53
CA GLY A 84 -12.83 1.80 13.55
C GLY A 84 -12.65 1.06 12.23
N ARG A 85 -13.24 1.57 11.13
CA ARG A 85 -13.11 0.98 9.78
C ARG A 85 -11.83 1.41 9.07
N LEU A 86 -11.27 2.56 9.43
CA LEU A 86 -10.00 3.05 8.90
C LEU A 86 -9.03 3.27 10.05
N THR A 87 -7.75 2.99 9.82
CA THR A 87 -6.66 3.38 10.72
C THR A 87 -5.50 3.85 9.85
N PHE A 88 -5.16 5.13 9.95
CA PHE A 88 -3.92 5.62 9.34
C PHE A 88 -2.71 5.24 10.19
N ILE A 89 -1.69 4.71 9.53
CA ILE A 89 -0.41 4.34 10.13
C ILE A 89 0.67 5.24 9.54
N HIS A 90 1.14 6.19 10.32
CA HIS A 90 2.31 6.98 9.94
C HIS A 90 3.60 6.16 10.14
N ALA A 91 4.30 5.86 9.06
CA ALA A 91 5.63 5.27 9.05
C ALA A 91 6.69 6.37 8.86
N ASP A 92 7.29 6.81 9.96
CA ASP A 92 8.27 7.89 9.96
C ASP A 92 9.59 7.49 9.25
N LEU A 93 9.78 8.04 8.05
CA LEU A 93 10.99 7.87 7.24
C LEU A 93 12.00 9.01 7.42
N GLY A 94 11.72 9.97 8.32
CA GLY A 94 12.36 11.27 8.42
C GLY A 94 11.65 12.32 7.56
N PRO A 95 12.25 13.53 7.40
CA PRO A 95 11.68 14.56 6.54
C PRO A 95 11.42 14.01 5.13
N VAL A 96 10.21 14.17 4.61
CA VAL A 96 9.82 13.70 3.28
C VAL A 96 9.67 14.85 2.28
N LYS A 97 9.77 14.51 0.99
CA LYS A 97 9.41 15.37 -0.15
C LYS A 97 8.09 14.87 -0.76
N ASN A 98 7.80 15.31 -1.98
CA ASN A 98 6.70 14.78 -2.79
C ASN A 98 6.65 13.25 -2.75
N TRP A 99 5.43 12.73 -2.63
CA TRP A 99 5.11 11.30 -2.61
C TRP A 99 5.73 10.55 -1.43
N GLY A 100 5.88 11.22 -0.29
CA GLY A 100 6.41 10.58 0.93
C GLY A 100 7.87 10.13 0.80
N LYS A 101 8.59 10.55 -0.24
CA LYS A 101 9.97 10.12 -0.46
C LYS A 101 10.87 10.74 0.62
N PRO A 102 11.67 9.96 1.36
CA PRO A 102 12.59 10.51 2.34
C PRO A 102 13.56 11.49 1.67
N ARG A 103 13.72 12.67 2.27
CA ARG A 103 14.57 13.75 1.78
C ARG A 103 16.04 13.38 1.86
N ASP A 104 16.40 12.65 2.90
CA ASP A 104 17.75 12.21 3.22
C ASP A 104 17.73 10.84 3.92
N LYS A 105 18.91 10.31 4.26
CA LYS A 105 19.07 8.98 4.86
C LYS A 105 19.19 9.03 6.38
N SER A 106 18.90 10.16 7.03
CA SER A 106 19.10 10.34 8.48
C SER A 106 18.37 9.30 9.33
N LEU A 107 17.16 8.91 8.92
CA LEU A 107 16.35 7.89 9.59
C LEU A 107 16.29 6.56 8.83
N ARG A 108 17.33 6.20 8.07
CA ARG A 108 17.36 4.94 7.30
C ARG A 108 17.09 3.70 8.14
N ALA A 109 17.54 3.69 9.40
CA ALA A 109 17.26 2.59 10.33
C ALA A 109 15.75 2.39 10.62
N ARG A 110 14.90 3.40 10.40
CA ARG A 110 13.45 3.33 10.59
C ARG A 110 12.69 2.87 9.34
N TRP A 111 13.32 2.92 8.16
CA TRP A 111 12.69 2.58 6.89
C TRP A 111 11.99 1.22 6.83
N PRO A 112 12.51 0.14 7.48
CA PRO A 112 11.80 -1.12 7.54
C PRO A 112 10.37 -1.00 8.10
N ALA A 113 10.11 -0.03 8.97
CA ALA A 113 8.79 0.17 9.56
C ALA A 113 7.72 0.48 8.51
N TYR A 114 8.06 1.04 7.35
CA TYR A 114 7.07 1.31 6.30
C TYR A 114 6.38 0.03 5.82
N ALA A 115 7.15 -0.99 5.46
CA ALA A 115 6.60 -2.26 5.01
C ALA A 115 6.07 -3.12 6.17
N LEU A 116 6.67 -3.00 7.36
CA LEU A 116 6.39 -3.88 8.49
C LEU A 116 5.27 -3.40 9.43
N ALA A 117 4.93 -2.10 9.43
CA ALA A 117 4.08 -1.53 10.47
C ALA A 117 2.69 -2.19 10.62
N PRO A 118 1.95 -2.55 9.55
CA PRO A 118 0.66 -3.23 9.71
C PRO A 118 0.79 -4.55 10.46
N TRP A 119 1.78 -5.36 10.08
CA TRP A 119 2.04 -6.69 10.63
C TRP A 119 2.56 -6.67 12.08
N VAL A 120 3.28 -5.61 12.46
CA VAL A 120 3.82 -5.45 13.82
C VAL A 120 2.82 -4.83 14.77
N ARG A 121 2.05 -3.83 14.31
CA ARG A 121 1.08 -3.12 15.15
C ARG A 121 -0.19 -3.93 15.36
N GLU A 122 -0.59 -4.71 14.36
CA GLU A 122 -1.83 -5.46 14.32
C GLU A 122 -1.55 -6.92 13.90
N PRO A 123 -0.78 -7.70 14.69
CA PRO A 123 -0.34 -9.04 14.31
C PRO A 123 -1.49 -10.04 14.12
N ASP A 124 -2.63 -9.80 14.78
CA ASP A 124 -3.82 -10.64 14.68
C ASP A 124 -4.77 -10.20 13.54
N PHE A 125 -4.46 -9.08 12.86
CA PHE A 125 -5.24 -8.64 11.71
C PHE A 125 -4.90 -9.48 10.48
N ALA A 126 -5.91 -10.14 9.93
CA ALA A 126 -5.80 -11.03 8.77
C ALA A 126 -6.45 -10.40 7.52
N PRO A 127 -5.76 -9.44 6.84
CA PRO A 127 -6.28 -8.86 5.61
C PRO A 127 -6.32 -9.91 4.50
N ASP A 128 -7.34 -9.86 3.66
CA ASP A 128 -7.45 -10.66 2.44
C ASP A 128 -7.02 -9.89 1.18
N LEU A 129 -6.80 -8.58 1.30
CA LEU A 129 -6.27 -7.72 0.24
C LEU A 129 -5.15 -6.81 0.76
N VAL A 130 -4.08 -6.69 -0.03
CA VAL A 130 -3.06 -5.64 0.12
C VAL A 130 -3.01 -4.80 -1.13
N PHE A 131 -3.08 -3.48 -1.00
CA PHE A 131 -2.85 -2.55 -2.10
C PHE A 131 -1.52 -1.81 -1.91
N VAL A 132 -0.66 -1.83 -2.94
CA VAL A 132 0.69 -1.26 -2.91
C VAL A 132 0.79 -0.13 -3.93
N ASP A 133 0.70 1.11 -3.45
CA ASP A 133 0.89 2.34 -4.24
C ASP A 133 1.84 3.36 -3.56
N GLY A 134 2.51 2.92 -2.49
CA GLY A 134 3.36 3.75 -1.66
C GLY A 134 4.85 3.69 -2.04
N ARG A 135 5.68 3.76 -1.00
CA ARG A 135 7.14 3.57 -1.05
C ARG A 135 7.50 2.11 -0.73
N PHE A 136 8.75 1.71 -1.00
CA PHE A 136 9.27 0.38 -0.68
C PHE A 136 8.43 -0.76 -1.26
N ARG A 137 7.93 -0.60 -2.49
CA ARG A 137 6.86 -1.47 -3.03
C ARG A 137 7.23 -2.96 -2.99
N VAL A 138 8.48 -3.29 -3.34
CA VAL A 138 9.01 -4.66 -3.23
C VAL A 138 8.93 -5.18 -1.79
N ALA A 139 9.38 -4.40 -0.80
CA ALA A 139 9.32 -4.83 0.60
C ALA A 139 7.88 -4.99 1.09
N CYS A 140 6.95 -4.14 0.66
CA CYS A 140 5.53 -4.26 1.01
C CYS A 140 4.92 -5.55 0.46
N ILE A 141 5.20 -5.89 -0.81
CA ILE A 141 4.74 -7.14 -1.45
C ILE A 141 5.30 -8.35 -0.70
N LEU A 142 6.62 -8.39 -0.47
CA LEU A 142 7.27 -9.51 0.20
C LEU A 142 6.83 -9.65 1.67
N SER A 143 6.55 -8.53 2.36
CA SER A 143 5.99 -8.56 3.72
C SER A 143 4.58 -9.14 3.73
N ALA A 144 3.74 -8.78 2.75
CA ALA A 144 2.40 -9.35 2.61
C ALA A 144 2.43 -10.87 2.40
N PHE A 145 3.34 -11.38 1.57
CA PHE A 145 3.50 -12.82 1.36
C PHE A 145 4.06 -13.54 2.60
N LEU A 146 4.88 -12.86 3.40
CA LEU A 146 5.53 -13.48 4.56
C LEU A 146 4.64 -13.50 5.81
N PHE A 147 3.87 -12.44 6.04
CA PHE A 147 3.10 -12.25 7.27
C PHE A 147 1.59 -12.32 7.07
N GLY A 148 1.12 -12.20 5.83
CA GLY A 148 -0.29 -12.27 5.51
C GLY A 148 -0.86 -13.69 5.51
N PRO A 149 -2.20 -13.83 5.43
CA PRO A 149 -2.83 -15.14 5.27
C PRO A 149 -2.39 -15.84 3.97
N PRO A 150 -2.40 -17.18 3.91
CA PRO A 150 -1.96 -17.93 2.72
C PRO A 150 -2.70 -17.56 1.41
N ALA A 151 -3.97 -17.14 1.50
CA ALA A 151 -4.79 -16.76 0.36
C ALA A 151 -4.77 -15.24 0.05
N ILE A 152 -3.81 -14.49 0.61
CA ILE A 152 -3.74 -13.04 0.45
C ILE A 152 -3.58 -12.65 -1.03
N THR A 153 -4.33 -11.64 -1.44
CA THR A 153 -4.20 -11.04 -2.77
C THR A 153 -3.46 -9.71 -2.64
N VAL A 154 -2.44 -9.49 -3.46
CA VAL A 154 -1.65 -8.26 -3.46
C VAL A 154 -1.83 -7.55 -4.80
N VAL A 155 -2.40 -6.35 -4.77
CA VAL A 155 -2.58 -5.50 -5.95
C VAL A 155 -1.52 -4.41 -5.94
N VAL A 156 -0.79 -4.27 -7.04
CA VAL A 156 0.38 -3.38 -7.14
C VAL A 156 0.20 -2.43 -8.31
N HIS A 157 0.17 -1.13 -8.02
CA HIS A 157 0.11 -0.08 -9.04
C HIS A 157 1.50 0.12 -9.70
N ASP A 158 1.56 0.63 -10.93
CA ASP A 158 2.80 0.85 -11.70
C ASP A 158 3.74 -0.38 -11.81
N PHE A 159 3.24 -1.60 -11.65
CA PHE A 159 4.08 -2.80 -11.59
C PHE A 159 4.78 -3.07 -12.92
N TRP A 160 4.03 -3.16 -14.02
CA TRP A 160 4.58 -3.56 -15.32
C TRP A 160 5.48 -2.48 -15.95
N SER A 161 5.29 -1.21 -15.58
CA SER A 161 6.10 -0.10 -16.05
C SER A 161 7.43 0.05 -15.31
N ARG A 162 7.66 -0.72 -14.23
CA ARG A 162 8.83 -0.59 -13.32
C ARG A 162 9.54 -1.93 -13.12
N PRO A 163 10.52 -2.27 -13.99
CA PRO A 163 11.24 -3.54 -13.95
C PRO A 163 11.91 -3.87 -12.62
N GLU A 164 12.27 -2.85 -11.82
CA GLU A 164 12.83 -3.06 -10.48
C GLU A 164 11.89 -3.82 -9.53
N TYR A 165 10.58 -3.81 -9.80
CA TYR A 165 9.60 -4.52 -8.98
C TYR A 165 9.46 -6.00 -9.39
N HIS A 166 9.92 -6.40 -10.58
CA HIS A 166 9.70 -7.73 -11.13
C HIS A 166 10.48 -8.83 -10.41
N SER A 167 11.43 -8.47 -9.55
CA SER A 167 12.12 -9.41 -8.65
C SER A 167 11.15 -10.20 -7.76
N VAL A 168 9.96 -9.68 -7.47
CA VAL A 168 8.93 -10.38 -6.69
C VAL A 168 8.30 -11.56 -7.43
N LEU A 169 8.41 -11.63 -8.77
CA LEU A 169 7.85 -12.72 -9.57
C LEU A 169 8.51 -14.07 -9.28
N ALA A 170 9.68 -14.09 -8.64
CA ALA A 170 10.28 -15.31 -8.12
C ALA A 170 9.47 -15.93 -6.94
N PHE A 171 8.52 -15.18 -6.37
CA PHE A 171 7.72 -15.57 -5.20
C PHE A 171 6.21 -15.47 -5.47
N ALA A 172 5.81 -15.10 -6.69
CA ALA A 172 4.44 -14.71 -6.98
C ALA A 172 3.91 -15.33 -8.26
N GLU A 173 2.62 -15.67 -8.22
CA GLU A 173 1.83 -15.93 -9.41
C GLU A 173 1.06 -14.66 -9.80
N THR A 174 1.08 -14.30 -11.08
CA THR A 174 0.22 -13.23 -11.61
C THR A 174 -1.18 -13.77 -11.86
N VAL A 175 -2.16 -13.19 -11.16
CA VAL A 175 -3.57 -13.56 -11.27
C VAL A 175 -4.27 -12.77 -12.38
N GLU A 176 -3.99 -11.46 -12.43
CA GLU A 176 -4.62 -10.53 -13.35
C GLU A 176 -3.69 -9.32 -13.56
N ALA A 177 -3.86 -8.61 -14.67
CA ALA A 177 -3.21 -7.34 -14.94
C ALA A 177 -4.17 -6.39 -15.66
N ALA A 178 -3.99 -5.09 -15.44
CA ALA A 178 -4.63 -4.04 -16.22
C ALA A 178 -3.64 -2.91 -16.40
N GLU A 179 -3.28 -2.60 -17.65
CA GLU A 179 -2.28 -1.57 -17.97
C GLU A 179 -0.99 -1.77 -17.17
N THR A 180 -0.70 -0.91 -16.19
CA THR A 180 0.51 -1.05 -15.36
C THR A 180 0.27 -1.80 -14.06
N LEU A 181 -0.98 -1.97 -13.65
CA LEU A 181 -1.39 -2.66 -12.44
C LEU A 181 -1.25 -4.18 -12.56
N ALA A 182 -0.75 -4.81 -11.50
CA ALA A 182 -0.68 -6.27 -11.37
C ALA A 182 -1.46 -6.74 -10.14
N VAL A 183 -2.08 -7.91 -10.26
CA VAL A 183 -2.68 -8.66 -9.16
C VAL A 183 -1.85 -9.92 -8.95
N LEU A 184 -1.30 -10.07 -7.76
CA LEU A 184 -0.36 -11.13 -7.40
C LEU A 184 -0.89 -11.95 -6.25
N ARG A 185 -0.50 -13.23 -6.22
CA ARG A 185 -0.65 -14.13 -5.08
C ARG A 185 0.68 -14.82 -4.77
N PRO A 186 0.91 -15.28 -3.53
CA PRO A 186 2.06 -16.12 -3.22
C PRO A 186 2.10 -17.34 -4.15
N ALA A 187 3.29 -17.68 -4.67
CA ALA A 187 3.48 -18.92 -5.41
C ALA A 187 3.18 -20.14 -4.51
N ALA A 188 2.62 -21.20 -5.10
CA ALA A 188 2.24 -22.40 -4.34
C ALA A 188 3.43 -23.10 -3.65
N ASP A 189 4.63 -23.00 -4.22
CA ASP A 189 5.88 -23.59 -3.75
C ASP A 189 6.86 -22.55 -3.16
N LEU A 190 6.33 -21.41 -2.69
CA LEU A 190 7.12 -20.34 -2.09
C LEU A 190 8.05 -20.86 -0.99
N ASP A 191 9.36 -20.60 -1.12
CA ASP A 191 10.36 -20.85 -0.07
C ASP A 191 10.37 -19.68 0.93
N PRO A 192 9.92 -19.87 2.19
CA PRO A 192 9.88 -18.80 3.19
C PRO A 192 11.25 -18.24 3.54
N LYS A 193 12.32 -19.05 3.45
CA LYS A 193 13.69 -18.62 3.74
C LYS A 193 14.22 -17.71 2.65
N ALA A 194 14.01 -18.08 1.38
CA ALA A 194 14.34 -17.24 0.24
C ALA A 194 13.54 -15.92 0.28
N LEU A 195 12.23 -15.99 0.57
CA LEU A 195 11.37 -14.82 0.72
C LEU A 195 11.88 -13.88 1.81
N ALA A 196 12.21 -14.40 3.00
CA ALA A 196 12.75 -13.60 4.09
C ALA A 196 14.12 -12.96 3.74
N GLY A 197 14.94 -13.66 2.95
CA GLY A 197 16.19 -13.11 2.41
C GLY A 197 15.94 -11.93 1.46
N ALA A 198 15.02 -12.09 0.50
CA ALA A 198 14.63 -11.04 -0.43
C ALA A 198 14.02 -9.83 0.29
N LEU A 199 13.16 -10.05 1.29
CA LEU A 199 12.58 -8.98 2.09
C LEU A 199 13.67 -8.16 2.79
N ARG A 200 14.62 -8.83 3.46
CA ARG A 200 15.74 -8.14 4.14
C ARG A 200 16.54 -7.23 3.19
N ALA A 201 16.74 -7.66 1.95
CA ALA A 201 17.41 -6.84 0.94
C ALA A 201 16.56 -5.63 0.53
N ALA A 202 15.25 -5.79 0.42
CA ALA A 202 14.33 -4.74 -0.03
C ALA A 202 14.02 -3.65 1.01
N LEU A 203 14.13 -3.95 2.32
CA LEU A 203 13.79 -3.01 3.40
C LEU A 203 14.63 -1.72 3.43
N GLY A 204 15.78 -1.71 2.72
CA GLY A 204 16.67 -0.56 2.61
C GLY A 204 16.41 0.35 1.41
N GLU A 205 15.42 0.05 0.55
CA GLU A 205 15.22 0.70 -0.75
C GLU A 205 13.87 1.43 -0.87
N PRO A 206 13.84 2.78 -0.76
CA PRO A 206 12.59 3.58 -0.72
C PRO A 206 11.90 3.76 -2.10
N ARG A 207 12.24 2.93 -3.08
CA ARG A 207 11.77 3.06 -4.47
C ARG A 207 10.30 2.67 -4.61
#